data_AF-A0A2P6V8R2-F1
#
_entry.id   AF-A0A2P6V8R2-F1
#
_cell.length_a   1.000
_cell.length_b   1.000
_cell.length_c   1.000
_cell.angle_alpha   90.00
_cell.angle_beta   90.00
_cell.angle_gamma   90.00
#
_symmetry.space_group_name_H-M   'P 1'
#
loop_
_entity.id
_entity.type
_entity.pdbx_description
1 polymer ?
#
loop_
_entity_poly.entity_id
_entity_poly.type
_entity_poly.pdbx_seq_one_letter_code
_entity_poly.pdbx_strand_id
1 'polypeptide(L)'
;MHPPSPLQKPAAEGGAAAGRGSQRAATAGGGTAGGLASTAAIAAAAPPPPLPRSLLLMRGVDTAVTLFSVLLQLSLALHWGGGLSGWQLAHQVALLALRGGALYYSAWLPARVWYRYRSLLITALRLSIAAVPSQRSAQHGDAVLLLRAATPGDAGAARDWLRMLTGTRLLPMSLVGSLLLQPPLAVAAQQAALMYLTSDNAAFCGTHLLQDPLSQRRLAALWSFMQGWAPLAAALSTDVAPDAAHVPAHLLPRVCCLAVLTFHQCFLGILLPIIVAACTAPGPLPLALLEAHGVPAGTGMETTPSCELDAPPQRAGRVLRRLASARWVLLRIDGGLRKCCRAAGSPAQQGAALAAACALLAANMWVLSVSGAARSVASGSGPCGSG
;
A
#
# COMPACT_ATOMS: atom_id res chain seq x y z
N MET A 1 37.86 44.25 1.06
CA MET A 1 36.98 45.43 0.96
C MET A 1 35.57 44.94 0.67
N HIS A 2 34.75 44.83 1.72
CA HIS A 2 33.35 44.40 1.64
C HIS A 2 32.44 45.63 1.58
N PRO A 3 31.41 45.66 0.72
CA PRO A 3 30.37 46.68 0.82
C PRO A 3 29.44 46.40 2.01
N PRO A 4 28.94 47.42 2.71
CA PRO A 4 28.05 47.26 3.87
C PRO A 4 26.61 46.97 3.44
N SER A 5 25.98 46.05 4.18
CA SER A 5 24.55 45.74 4.10
C SER A 5 23.68 46.91 4.60
N PRO A 6 22.52 47.18 3.98
CA PRO A 6 21.60 48.21 4.45
C PRO A 6 20.80 47.74 5.68
N LEU A 7 20.75 48.63 6.67
CA LEU A 7 19.85 48.61 7.82
C LEU A 7 18.37 48.62 7.38
N GLN A 8 17.57 47.73 7.96
CA GLN A 8 16.11 47.78 7.92
C GLN A 8 15.55 47.80 9.34
N LYS A 9 14.79 48.85 9.66
CA LYS A 9 14.00 49.04 10.89
C LYS A 9 12.83 49.97 10.53
N PRO A 10 11.78 50.08 11.37
CA PRO A 10 10.64 49.19 11.50
C PRO A 10 9.32 49.87 11.05
N ALA A 11 8.24 49.10 10.87
CA ALA A 11 6.86 49.62 10.84
C ALA A 11 6.02 48.70 11.75
N ALA A 12 5.66 49.14 12.94
CA ALA A 12 4.56 50.07 13.28
C ALA A 12 3.33 49.26 13.71
N GLU A 13 3.11 49.31 15.03
CA GLU A 13 1.91 48.89 15.74
C GLU A 13 0.69 49.71 15.28
N GLY A 14 -0.45 49.05 15.18
CA GLY A 14 -1.75 49.68 14.95
C GLY A 14 -2.83 48.83 15.60
N GLY A 15 -3.25 49.22 16.79
CA GLY A 15 -4.41 48.67 17.49
C GLY A 15 -5.73 49.35 17.08
N ALA A 16 -6.85 48.63 17.24
CA ALA A 16 -8.21 49.12 17.46
C ALA A 16 -9.13 47.89 17.54
N ALA A 17 -9.72 47.55 18.69
CA ALA A 17 -10.92 48.14 19.29
C ALA A 17 -12.23 47.47 18.83
N ALA A 18 -12.87 46.82 19.80
CA ALA A 18 -14.31 46.82 20.11
C ALA A 18 -15.36 46.59 19.01
N GLY A 19 -16.20 45.59 19.24
CA GLY A 19 -17.49 45.43 18.53
C GLY A 19 -18.35 44.30 19.10
N ARG A 20 -18.77 44.41 20.38
CA ARG A 20 -19.88 43.60 20.91
C ARG A 20 -21.19 44.13 20.32
N GLY A 21 -21.80 43.37 19.43
CA GLY A 21 -23.16 43.60 18.93
C GLY A 21 -24.05 42.41 19.26
N SER A 22 -24.67 42.45 20.44
CA SER A 22 -25.78 41.58 20.83
C SER A 22 -27.06 42.14 20.22
N GLN A 23 -27.64 41.47 19.22
CA GLN A 23 -29.02 41.70 18.80
C GLN A 23 -29.81 40.40 18.90
N ARG A 24 -30.43 40.23 20.08
CA ARG A 24 -31.71 39.51 20.21
C ARG A 24 -32.76 40.37 19.51
N ALA A 25 -33.42 39.81 18.50
CA ALA A 25 -34.75 40.25 18.10
C ALA A 25 -35.56 38.98 17.80
N ALA A 26 -36.38 38.62 18.77
CA ALA A 26 -37.50 37.72 18.59
C ALA A 26 -38.51 38.42 17.69
N THR A 27 -38.95 37.75 16.62
CA THR A 27 -40.26 37.95 16.03
C THR A 27 -40.85 36.59 15.73
N ALA A 28 -41.72 36.16 16.63
CA ALA A 28 -42.74 35.16 16.36
C ALA A 28 -43.80 35.81 15.45
N GLY A 29 -44.35 35.04 14.50
CA GLY A 29 -45.53 35.47 13.77
C GLY A 29 -45.78 34.71 12.47
N GLY A 30 -46.59 33.65 12.57
CA GLY A 30 -47.66 33.24 11.66
C GLY A 30 -47.45 33.27 10.14
N GLY A 31 -47.68 32.12 9.49
CA GLY A 31 -47.84 32.08 8.04
C GLY A 31 -47.90 30.67 7.47
N THR A 32 -48.89 29.88 7.88
CA THR A 32 -49.32 28.68 7.15
C THR A 32 -49.92 29.06 5.79
N ALA A 33 -49.64 28.23 4.79
CA ALA A 33 -50.26 28.12 3.46
C ALA A 33 -49.54 28.86 2.30
N GLY A 34 -49.14 28.06 1.30
CA GLY A 34 -48.83 28.52 -0.05
C GLY A 34 -47.40 28.23 -0.51
N GLY A 35 -47.11 26.99 -0.92
CA GLY A 35 -45.75 26.63 -1.38
C GLY A 35 -45.70 25.49 -2.41
N LEU A 36 -46.71 25.34 -3.27
CA LEU A 36 -46.72 24.36 -4.37
C LEU A 36 -45.88 24.81 -5.60
N ALA A 37 -44.95 25.77 -5.44
CA ALA A 37 -44.24 26.42 -6.55
C ALA A 37 -42.70 26.26 -6.50
N SER A 38 -42.17 25.15 -5.95
CA SER A 38 -40.72 24.94 -5.87
C SER A 38 -40.23 23.62 -6.49
N THR A 39 -40.86 23.18 -7.59
CA THR A 39 -40.35 22.06 -8.41
C THR A 39 -39.86 22.49 -9.80
N ALA A 40 -40.12 23.74 -10.22
CA ALA A 40 -39.72 24.25 -11.54
C ALA A 40 -38.32 24.90 -11.56
N ALA A 41 -37.73 25.19 -10.40
CA ALA A 41 -36.33 25.62 -10.29
C ALA A 41 -35.39 24.42 -10.17
N ILE A 42 -35.58 23.40 -11.02
CA ILE A 42 -34.44 22.59 -11.48
C ILE A 42 -33.66 23.52 -12.41
N ALA A 43 -33.00 24.50 -11.78
CA ALA A 43 -32.11 25.43 -12.44
C ALA A 43 -31.20 24.60 -13.34
N ALA A 44 -31.11 25.00 -14.61
CA ALA A 44 -30.21 24.42 -15.59
C ALA A 44 -28.82 24.32 -14.96
N ALA A 45 -28.53 23.15 -14.38
CA ALA A 45 -27.33 22.95 -13.59
C ALA A 45 -26.18 23.13 -14.57
N ALA A 46 -25.37 24.16 -14.36
CA ALA A 46 -24.24 24.45 -15.22
C ALA A 46 -23.47 23.15 -15.47
N PRO A 47 -23.11 22.84 -16.73
CA PRO A 47 -22.45 21.59 -17.05
C PRO A 47 -21.21 21.45 -16.16
N PRO A 48 -20.97 20.25 -15.61
CA PRO A 48 -19.85 20.03 -14.72
C PRO A 48 -18.54 20.48 -15.36
N PRO A 49 -17.65 21.17 -14.63
CA PRO A 49 -16.37 21.60 -15.19
C PRO A 49 -15.58 20.39 -15.70
N PRO A 50 -14.83 20.53 -16.81
CA PRO A 50 -14.04 19.46 -17.38
C PRO A 50 -13.00 18.97 -16.37
N LEU A 51 -12.73 17.67 -16.38
CA LEU A 51 -11.74 17.09 -15.48
C LEU A 51 -10.32 17.51 -15.88
N PRO A 52 -9.42 17.75 -14.89
CA PRO A 52 -8.00 17.97 -15.14
C PRO A 52 -7.38 16.87 -16.02
N ARG A 53 -6.51 17.25 -16.98
CA ARG A 53 -5.79 16.30 -17.84
C ARG A 53 -4.97 15.26 -17.05
N SER A 54 -4.43 15.64 -15.90
CA SER A 54 -3.67 14.74 -15.01
C SER A 54 -4.49 13.56 -14.50
N LEU A 55 -5.78 13.79 -14.22
CA LEU A 55 -6.69 12.71 -13.83
C LEU A 55 -6.88 11.77 -15.01
N LEU A 56 -7.24 12.28 -16.20
CA LEU A 56 -7.43 11.44 -17.39
C LEU A 56 -6.21 10.55 -17.68
N LEU A 57 -4.99 11.10 -17.56
CA LEU A 57 -3.75 10.34 -17.71
C LEU A 57 -3.63 9.23 -16.66
N MET A 58 -3.94 9.51 -15.39
CA MET A 58 -3.92 8.53 -14.30
C MET A 58 -4.87 7.37 -14.56
N ARG A 59 -6.10 7.63 -15.03
CA ARG A 59 -7.04 6.58 -15.44
C ARG A 59 -6.53 5.78 -16.64
N GLY A 60 -5.87 6.44 -17.59
CA GLY A 60 -5.21 5.77 -18.72
C GLY A 60 -4.15 4.79 -18.25
N VAL A 61 -3.29 5.20 -17.31
CA VAL A 61 -2.26 4.33 -16.70
C VAL A 61 -2.90 3.16 -15.96
N ASP A 62 -3.91 3.38 -15.12
CA ASP A 62 -4.62 2.31 -14.41
C ASP A 62 -5.22 1.28 -15.38
N THR A 63 -5.82 1.75 -16.47
CA THR A 63 -6.45 0.91 -17.49
C THR A 63 -5.40 0.13 -18.27
N ALA A 64 -4.28 0.75 -18.66
CA ALA A 64 -3.18 0.10 -19.36
C ALA A 64 -2.53 -1.00 -18.50
N VAL A 65 -2.28 -0.72 -17.21
CA VAL A 65 -1.73 -1.69 -16.25
C VAL A 65 -2.69 -2.87 -16.07
N THR A 66 -3.99 -2.60 -15.96
CA THR A 66 -5.01 -3.66 -15.80
C THR A 66 -5.14 -4.50 -17.07
N LEU A 67 -5.13 -3.87 -18.25
CA LEU A 67 -5.15 -4.55 -19.54
C LEU A 67 -3.92 -5.46 -19.70
N PHE A 68 -2.72 -4.94 -19.42
CA PHE A 68 -1.50 -5.74 -19.44
C PHE A 68 -1.60 -6.95 -18.51
N SER A 69 -2.16 -6.78 -17.30
CA SER A 69 -2.35 -7.88 -16.36
C SER A 69 -3.35 -8.94 -16.86
N VAL A 70 -4.42 -8.53 -17.55
CA VAL A 70 -5.37 -9.46 -18.22
C VAL A 70 -4.66 -10.24 -19.31
N LEU A 71 -3.92 -9.56 -20.19
CA LEU A 71 -3.21 -10.18 -21.31
C LEU A 71 -2.15 -11.18 -20.83
N LEU A 72 -1.40 -10.82 -19.78
CA LEU A 72 -0.42 -11.70 -19.15
C LEU A 72 -1.10 -12.94 -18.53
N GLN A 73 -2.22 -12.78 -17.83
CA GLN A 73 -2.92 -13.92 -17.26
C GLN A 73 -3.49 -14.84 -18.36
N LEU A 74 -4.03 -14.25 -19.43
CA LEU A 74 -4.58 -14.98 -20.56
C LEU A 74 -3.48 -15.76 -21.28
N SER A 75 -2.32 -15.14 -21.53
CA SER A 75 -1.20 -15.83 -22.18
C SER A 75 -0.68 -17.01 -21.35
N LEU A 76 -0.61 -16.86 -20.02
CA LEU A 76 -0.28 -17.95 -19.11
C LEU A 76 -1.35 -19.06 -19.15
N ALA A 77 -2.63 -18.70 -19.12
CA ALA A 77 -3.72 -19.67 -19.19
C ALA A 77 -3.73 -20.45 -20.52
N LEU A 78 -3.44 -19.78 -21.64
CA LEU A 78 -3.36 -20.42 -22.95
C LEU A 78 -2.14 -21.32 -23.09
N HIS A 79 -0.98 -20.88 -22.60
CA HIS A 79 0.26 -21.65 -22.73
C HIS A 79 0.32 -22.86 -21.80
N TRP A 80 -0.25 -22.75 -20.60
CA TRP A 80 -0.17 -23.79 -19.57
C TRP A 80 -1.51 -24.53 -19.35
N GLY A 81 -2.58 -24.13 -20.04
CA GLY A 81 -3.93 -24.62 -19.79
C GLY A 81 -4.16 -26.10 -20.12
N GLY A 82 -3.41 -26.65 -21.08
CA GLY A 82 -3.64 -27.99 -21.60
C GLY A 82 -3.43 -29.14 -20.61
N GLY A 83 -2.77 -28.89 -19.47
CA GLY A 83 -2.51 -29.89 -18.42
C GLY A 83 -3.11 -29.56 -17.06
N LEU A 84 -3.99 -28.56 -16.98
CA LEU A 84 -4.55 -28.12 -15.70
C LEU A 84 -5.67 -29.05 -15.22
N SER A 85 -5.68 -29.35 -13.93
CA SER A 85 -6.84 -29.99 -13.29
C SER A 85 -8.05 -29.06 -13.32
N GLY A 86 -9.27 -29.60 -13.23
CA GLY A 86 -10.50 -28.79 -13.25
C GLY A 86 -10.52 -27.68 -12.19
N TRP A 87 -9.96 -27.94 -11.01
CA TRP A 87 -9.83 -26.95 -9.94
C TRP A 87 -8.84 -25.83 -10.29
N GLN A 88 -7.71 -26.16 -10.90
CA GLN A 88 -6.74 -25.17 -11.37
C GLN A 88 -7.35 -24.30 -12.48
N LEU A 89 -8.10 -24.91 -13.41
CA LEU A 89 -8.82 -24.18 -14.44
C LEU A 89 -9.84 -23.19 -13.84
N ALA A 90 -10.63 -23.64 -12.85
CA ALA A 90 -11.57 -22.77 -12.15
C ALA A 90 -10.89 -21.56 -11.49
N HIS A 91 -9.73 -21.75 -10.86
CA HIS A 91 -8.93 -20.65 -10.32
C HIS A 91 -8.42 -19.69 -11.40
N GLN A 92 -7.95 -20.21 -12.54
CA GLN A 92 -7.50 -19.38 -13.65
C GLN A 92 -8.65 -18.52 -14.21
N VAL A 93 -9.83 -19.12 -14.39
CA VAL A 93 -11.04 -18.43 -14.84
C VAL A 93 -11.45 -17.36 -13.82
N ALA A 94 -11.43 -17.67 -12.52
CA ALA A 94 -11.76 -16.70 -11.48
C ALA A 94 -10.78 -15.49 -11.48
N LEU A 95 -9.48 -15.74 -11.62
CA LEU A 95 -8.47 -14.68 -11.73
C LEU A 95 -8.67 -13.82 -12.99
N LEU A 96 -9.00 -14.45 -14.12
CA LEU A 96 -9.28 -13.74 -15.36
C LEU A 96 -10.55 -12.90 -15.24
N ALA A 97 -11.60 -13.44 -14.62
CA ALA A 97 -12.87 -12.74 -14.37
C ALA A 97 -12.68 -11.53 -13.44
N LEU A 98 -11.91 -11.66 -12.35
CA LEU A 98 -11.60 -10.56 -11.45
C LEU A 98 -10.85 -9.44 -12.18
N ARG A 99 -9.82 -9.77 -12.96
CA ARG A 99 -9.05 -8.77 -13.72
C ARG A 99 -9.86 -8.16 -14.87
N GLY A 100 -10.69 -8.96 -15.55
CA GLY A 100 -11.60 -8.49 -16.58
C GLY A 100 -12.65 -7.53 -16.01
N GLY A 101 -13.20 -7.84 -14.84
CA GLY A 101 -14.10 -6.95 -14.10
C GLY A 101 -13.42 -5.64 -13.72
N ALA A 102 -12.17 -5.68 -13.26
CA ALA A 102 -11.39 -4.46 -13.00
C ALA A 102 -11.20 -3.59 -14.23
N LEU A 103 -10.85 -4.20 -15.37
CA LEU A 103 -10.70 -3.51 -16.64
C LEU A 103 -12.03 -2.89 -17.09
N TYR A 104 -13.13 -3.62 -16.91
CA TYR A 104 -14.47 -3.12 -17.17
C TYR A 104 -14.78 -1.90 -16.30
N TYR A 105 -14.57 -1.98 -14.99
CA TYR A 105 -14.80 -0.85 -14.09
C TYR A 105 -13.91 0.36 -14.42
N SER A 106 -12.63 0.15 -14.73
CA SER A 106 -11.72 1.25 -15.07
C SER A 106 -12.06 1.90 -16.40
N ALA A 107 -12.56 1.14 -17.39
CA ALA A 107 -12.93 1.66 -18.71
C ALA A 107 -14.32 2.33 -18.73
N TRP A 108 -15.29 1.79 -18.00
CA TRP A 108 -16.71 2.14 -18.17
C TRP A 108 -17.31 2.99 -17.05
N LEU A 109 -16.74 3.02 -15.84
CA LEU A 109 -17.30 3.87 -14.77
C LEU A 109 -17.19 5.35 -15.13
N PRO A 110 -18.19 6.19 -14.77
CA PRO A 110 -18.05 7.63 -14.87
C PRO A 110 -16.82 8.09 -14.09
N ALA A 111 -15.99 8.96 -14.68
CA ALA A 111 -14.69 9.33 -14.11
C ALA A 111 -14.79 9.85 -12.66
N ARG A 112 -15.86 10.58 -12.35
CA ARG A 112 -16.14 11.06 -10.98
C ARG A 112 -16.34 9.92 -9.98
N VAL A 113 -17.12 8.92 -10.36
CA VAL A 113 -17.38 7.72 -9.55
C VAL A 113 -16.09 6.91 -9.41
N TRP A 114 -15.35 6.73 -10.51
CA TRP A 114 -14.04 6.08 -10.49
C TRP A 114 -13.13 6.73 -9.46
N TYR A 115 -12.84 8.04 -9.53
CA TYR A 115 -11.92 8.67 -8.57
C TYR A 115 -12.39 8.63 -7.13
N ARG A 116 -13.70 8.74 -6.88
CA ARG A 116 -14.27 8.66 -5.53
C ARG A 116 -14.02 7.31 -4.87
N TYR A 117 -14.18 6.23 -5.64
CA TYR A 117 -14.04 4.86 -5.14
C TYR A 117 -12.74 4.18 -5.58
N ARG A 118 -11.83 4.91 -6.26
CA ARG A 118 -10.63 4.36 -6.93
C ARG A 118 -9.78 3.54 -5.97
N SER A 119 -9.40 4.12 -4.84
CA SER A 119 -8.58 3.43 -3.85
C SER A 119 -9.26 2.17 -3.34
N LEU A 120 -10.54 2.27 -2.97
CA LEU A 120 -11.32 1.14 -2.44
C LEU A 120 -11.48 0.02 -3.48
N LEU A 121 -11.82 0.35 -4.72
CA LEU A 121 -11.99 -0.62 -5.81
C LEU A 121 -10.67 -1.34 -6.12
N ILE A 122 -9.57 -0.60 -6.21
CA ILE A 122 -8.25 -1.17 -6.48
C ILE A 122 -7.78 -2.05 -5.31
N THR A 123 -7.98 -1.59 -4.07
CA THR A 123 -7.63 -2.37 -2.88
C THR A 123 -8.46 -3.63 -2.79
N ALA A 124 -9.79 -3.54 -2.91
CA ALA A 124 -10.69 -4.68 -2.88
C ALA A 124 -10.33 -5.71 -3.95
N LEU A 125 -10.14 -5.26 -5.19
CA LEU A 125 -9.71 -6.13 -6.29
C LEU A 125 -8.40 -6.86 -5.99
N ARG A 126 -7.36 -6.13 -5.56
CA ARG A 126 -6.05 -6.73 -5.32
C ARG A 126 -6.10 -7.74 -4.18
N LEU A 127 -6.87 -7.47 -3.13
CA LEU A 127 -7.09 -8.42 -2.04
C LEU A 127 -7.88 -9.63 -2.50
N SER A 128 -8.94 -9.45 -3.32
CA SER A 128 -9.70 -10.57 -3.90
C SER A 128 -8.83 -11.47 -4.78
N ILE A 129 -7.94 -10.89 -5.59
CA ILE A 129 -6.97 -11.64 -6.38
C ILE A 129 -6.03 -12.43 -5.47
N ALA A 130 -5.45 -11.79 -4.45
CA ALA A 130 -4.53 -12.42 -3.51
C ALA A 130 -5.18 -13.49 -2.61
N ALA A 131 -6.49 -13.40 -2.40
CA ALA A 131 -7.25 -14.39 -1.64
C ALA A 131 -7.43 -15.72 -2.40
N VAL A 132 -7.20 -15.77 -3.71
CA VAL A 132 -7.26 -17.01 -4.48
C VAL A 132 -6.16 -17.96 -3.99
N PRO A 133 -6.47 -19.20 -3.54
CA PRO A 133 -5.49 -20.10 -2.91
C PRO A 133 -4.25 -20.40 -3.77
N SER A 134 -4.39 -20.38 -5.09
CA SER A 134 -3.25 -20.54 -6.00
C SER A 134 -2.17 -19.48 -5.80
N GLN A 135 -2.50 -18.31 -5.24
CA GLN A 135 -1.59 -17.21 -4.90
C GLN A 135 -0.70 -17.49 -3.67
N ARG A 136 -0.97 -18.56 -2.91
CA ARG A 136 -0.08 -19.03 -1.84
C ARG A 136 0.76 -20.23 -2.25
N SER A 137 0.31 -20.98 -3.27
CA SER A 137 0.99 -22.20 -3.66
C SER A 137 2.31 -21.93 -4.39
N ALA A 138 3.36 -22.66 -3.99
CA ALA A 138 4.66 -22.71 -4.65
C ALA A 138 4.69 -23.61 -5.91
N GLN A 139 3.60 -24.32 -6.20
CA GLN A 139 3.51 -25.27 -7.32
C GLN A 139 2.70 -24.75 -8.51
N HIS A 140 2.01 -23.62 -8.37
CA HIS A 140 1.01 -23.16 -9.33
C HIS A 140 1.28 -21.73 -9.84
N GLY A 141 0.86 -21.45 -11.08
CA GLY A 141 0.99 -20.12 -11.70
C GLY A 141 2.46 -19.72 -11.87
N ASP A 142 2.79 -18.47 -11.55
CA ASP A 142 4.16 -17.95 -11.70
C ASP A 142 5.20 -18.71 -10.85
N ALA A 143 4.77 -19.37 -9.78
CA ALA A 143 5.67 -20.15 -8.92
C ALA A 143 6.28 -21.36 -9.64
N VAL A 144 5.71 -21.80 -10.78
CA VAL A 144 6.31 -22.84 -11.65
C VAL A 144 7.72 -22.44 -12.12
N LEU A 145 8.03 -21.14 -12.21
CA LEU A 145 9.37 -20.67 -12.52
C LEU A 145 10.42 -21.07 -11.47
N LEU A 146 10.00 -21.35 -10.24
CA LEU A 146 10.86 -21.79 -9.13
C LEU A 146 11.10 -23.30 -9.12
N LEU A 147 10.40 -24.07 -9.96
CA LEU A 147 10.59 -25.52 -10.07
C LEU A 147 11.80 -25.90 -10.95
N ARG A 148 12.41 -24.92 -11.61
CA ARG A 148 13.63 -25.10 -12.42
C ARG A 148 14.87 -24.95 -11.54
N ALA A 149 15.88 -25.77 -11.80
CA ALA A 149 17.19 -25.66 -11.14
C ALA A 149 17.86 -24.31 -11.40
N ALA A 150 18.85 -23.98 -10.58
CA ALA A 150 19.58 -22.73 -10.69
C ALA A 150 20.43 -22.68 -11.96
N THR A 151 20.59 -21.49 -12.52
CA THR A 151 21.37 -21.23 -13.73
C THR A 151 22.80 -20.80 -13.32
N PRO A 152 23.87 -21.42 -13.85
CA PRO A 152 25.24 -21.07 -13.51
C PRO A 152 25.65 -19.68 -14.05
N GLY A 153 26.72 -19.11 -13.49
CA GLY A 153 27.29 -17.81 -13.86
C GLY A 153 26.51 -16.60 -13.32
N ASP A 154 27.05 -15.40 -13.53
CA ASP A 154 26.48 -14.16 -12.98
C ASP A 154 25.21 -13.71 -13.72
N ALA A 155 25.19 -13.88 -15.04
CA ALA A 155 23.97 -13.69 -15.83
C ALA A 155 22.87 -14.67 -15.40
N GLY A 156 23.26 -15.91 -15.06
CA GLY A 156 22.38 -16.90 -14.46
C GLY A 156 21.83 -16.42 -13.10
N ALA A 157 22.68 -15.82 -12.26
CA ALA A 157 22.28 -15.25 -10.97
C ALA A 157 21.22 -14.16 -11.11
N ALA A 158 21.43 -13.20 -12.01
CA ALA A 158 20.46 -12.14 -12.28
C ALA A 158 19.14 -12.70 -12.80
N ARG A 159 19.20 -13.70 -13.70
CA ARG A 159 18.01 -14.37 -14.22
C ARG A 159 17.26 -15.15 -13.14
N ASP A 160 17.96 -15.87 -12.28
CA ASP A 160 17.37 -16.63 -11.18
C ASP A 160 16.78 -15.69 -10.12
N TRP A 161 17.40 -14.54 -9.86
CA TRP A 161 16.82 -13.50 -9.00
C TRP A 161 15.52 -12.96 -9.58
N LEU A 162 15.48 -12.65 -10.88
CA LEU A 162 14.25 -12.22 -11.54
C LEU A 162 13.17 -13.31 -11.53
N ARG A 163 13.56 -14.59 -11.73
CA ARG A 163 12.66 -15.74 -11.59
C ARG A 163 12.13 -15.86 -10.16
N MET A 164 12.99 -15.67 -9.15
CA MET A 164 12.59 -15.66 -7.74
C MET A 164 11.57 -14.56 -7.48
N LEU A 165 11.84 -13.31 -7.88
CA LEU A 165 10.92 -12.20 -7.68
C LEU A 165 9.60 -12.37 -8.41
N THR A 166 9.62 -12.97 -9.59
CA THR A 166 8.40 -13.24 -10.37
C THR A 166 7.61 -14.40 -9.77
N GLY A 167 8.27 -15.51 -9.45
CA GLY A 167 7.64 -16.72 -8.93
C GLY A 167 7.11 -16.58 -7.50
N THR A 168 7.75 -15.74 -6.69
CA THR A 168 7.25 -15.31 -5.36
C THR A 168 6.26 -14.14 -5.46
N ARG A 169 5.97 -13.69 -6.68
CA ARG A 169 5.00 -12.62 -7.01
C ARG A 169 5.34 -11.25 -6.44
N LEU A 170 6.57 -11.07 -5.97
CA LEU A 170 7.05 -9.80 -5.43
C LEU A 170 7.19 -8.72 -6.49
N LEU A 171 7.71 -9.07 -7.66
CA LEU A 171 7.86 -8.13 -8.75
C LEU A 171 6.51 -7.52 -9.18
N PRO A 172 5.47 -8.30 -9.54
CA PRO A 172 4.19 -7.72 -9.92
C PRO A 172 3.51 -6.96 -8.76
N MET A 173 3.61 -7.43 -7.51
CA MET A 173 3.04 -6.70 -6.36
C MET A 173 3.72 -5.35 -6.13
N SER A 174 5.04 -5.30 -6.28
CA SER A 174 5.83 -4.08 -6.14
C SER A 174 5.53 -3.08 -7.25
N LEU A 175 5.54 -3.53 -8.51
CA LEU A 175 5.25 -2.71 -9.67
C LEU A 175 3.84 -2.13 -9.62
N VAL A 176 2.84 -2.97 -9.37
CA VAL A 176 1.44 -2.52 -9.30
C VAL A 176 1.25 -1.56 -8.13
N GLY A 177 1.85 -1.82 -6.96
CA GLY A 177 1.81 -0.87 -5.84
C GLY A 177 2.47 0.48 -6.11
N SER A 178 3.51 0.49 -6.93
CA SER A 178 4.28 1.69 -7.26
C SER A 178 3.60 2.52 -8.35
N LEU A 179 2.95 1.87 -9.31
CA LEU A 179 2.29 2.54 -10.45
C LEU A 179 0.91 3.09 -10.10
N LEU A 180 0.23 2.47 -9.14
CA LEU A 180 -1.07 2.93 -8.66
C LEU A 180 -0.85 4.10 -7.68
N LEU A 181 -0.96 5.33 -8.19
CA LEU A 181 -0.90 6.55 -7.38
C LEU A 181 -1.95 6.52 -6.25
N GLN A 182 -1.56 6.04 -5.07
CA GLN A 182 -2.39 5.90 -3.88
C GLN A 182 -1.72 6.62 -2.70
N PRO A 183 -2.48 7.02 -1.67
CA PRO A 183 -1.88 7.53 -0.43
C PRO A 183 -0.89 6.51 0.14
N PRO A 184 0.32 6.90 0.60
CA PRO A 184 1.37 5.99 1.05
C PRO A 184 0.91 4.98 2.11
N LEU A 185 0.01 5.40 3.00
CA LEU A 185 -0.55 4.50 4.01
C LEU A 185 -1.53 3.48 3.47
N ALA A 186 -2.33 3.85 2.47
CA ALA A 186 -3.20 2.91 1.79
C ALA A 186 -2.35 1.84 1.08
N VAL A 187 -1.25 2.27 0.44
CA VAL A 187 -0.25 1.36 -0.13
C VAL A 187 0.37 0.47 0.95
N ALA A 188 0.79 1.03 2.09
CA ALA A 188 1.39 0.27 3.18
C ALA A 188 0.44 -0.82 3.71
N ALA A 189 -0.80 -0.45 4.04
CA ALA A 189 -1.81 -1.37 4.54
C ALA A 189 -2.13 -2.45 3.48
N GLN A 190 -2.28 -2.04 2.23
CA GLN A 190 -2.56 -2.96 1.13
C GLN A 190 -1.41 -3.94 0.89
N GLN A 191 -0.16 -3.48 0.86
CA GLN A 191 1.00 -4.35 0.64
C GLN A 191 1.22 -5.29 1.82
N ALA A 192 1.03 -4.83 3.07
CA ALA A 192 1.08 -5.70 4.24
C ALA A 192 0.03 -6.81 4.17
N ALA A 193 -1.21 -6.46 3.80
CA ALA A 193 -2.29 -7.44 3.62
C ALA A 193 -1.99 -8.40 2.45
N LEU A 194 -1.46 -7.91 1.34
CA LEU A 194 -1.06 -8.75 0.21
C LEU A 194 0.03 -9.73 0.61
N MET A 195 1.09 -9.27 1.28
CA MET A 195 2.15 -10.17 1.76
C MET A 195 1.60 -11.21 2.71
N TYR A 196 0.76 -10.83 3.67
CA TYR A 196 0.10 -11.81 4.54
C TYR A 196 -0.71 -12.85 3.75
N LEU A 197 -1.46 -12.42 2.74
CA LEU A 197 -2.28 -13.31 1.92
C LEU A 197 -1.49 -14.16 0.92
N THR A 198 -0.24 -13.84 0.60
CA THR A 198 0.53 -14.59 -0.43
C THR A 198 1.84 -15.18 0.09
N SER A 199 2.20 -14.92 1.34
CA SER A 199 3.40 -15.46 1.97
C SER A 199 3.19 -16.93 2.35
N ASP A 200 3.93 -17.81 1.68
CA ASP A 200 4.19 -19.16 2.14
C ASP A 200 5.68 -19.44 1.98
N ASN A 201 6.47 -18.74 2.79
CA ASN A 201 7.92 -18.73 2.65
C ASN A 201 8.52 -20.13 2.86
N ALA A 202 7.87 -20.96 3.68
CA ALA A 202 8.25 -22.35 3.88
C ALA A 202 8.08 -23.16 2.58
N ALA A 203 6.93 -23.06 1.92
CA ALA A 203 6.71 -23.74 0.65
C ALA A 203 7.66 -23.23 -0.45
N PHE A 204 7.89 -21.91 -0.53
CA PHE A 204 8.83 -21.34 -1.50
C PHE A 204 10.27 -21.82 -1.28
N CYS A 205 10.77 -21.82 -0.04
CA CYS A 205 12.08 -22.38 0.28
C CYS A 205 12.19 -23.89 0.00
N GLY A 206 11.06 -24.59 -0.13
CA GLY A 206 10.98 -25.98 -0.56
C GLY A 206 11.08 -26.20 -2.08
N THR A 207 11.15 -25.14 -2.89
CA THR A 207 11.21 -25.26 -4.36
C THR A 207 12.61 -25.66 -4.85
N HIS A 208 12.67 -26.32 -6.02
CA HIS A 208 13.94 -26.79 -6.60
C HIS A 208 14.95 -25.65 -6.80
N LEU A 209 14.51 -24.48 -7.25
CA LEU A 209 15.40 -23.32 -7.45
C LEU A 209 16.08 -22.90 -6.15
N LEU A 210 15.34 -22.86 -5.04
CA LEU A 210 15.86 -22.38 -3.75
C LEU A 210 16.58 -23.47 -2.96
N GLN A 211 16.26 -24.76 -3.19
CA GLN A 211 17.00 -25.89 -2.63
C GLN A 211 18.30 -26.20 -3.37
N ASP A 212 18.45 -25.71 -4.60
CA ASP A 212 19.66 -25.91 -5.40
C ASP A 212 20.93 -25.43 -4.65
N PRO A 213 22.01 -26.23 -4.60
CA PRO A 213 23.22 -25.89 -3.84
C PRO A 213 23.85 -24.57 -4.29
N LEU A 214 23.73 -24.21 -5.56
CA LEU A 214 24.26 -22.96 -6.09
C LEU A 214 23.42 -21.76 -5.62
N SER A 215 22.09 -21.90 -5.57
CA SER A 215 21.21 -20.90 -4.94
C SER A 215 21.48 -20.75 -3.45
N GLN A 216 21.68 -21.86 -2.72
CA GLN A 216 22.02 -21.83 -1.30
C GLN A 216 23.32 -21.07 -1.02
N ARG A 217 24.36 -21.25 -1.85
CA ARG A 217 25.60 -20.45 -1.76
C ARG A 217 25.35 -18.96 -1.97
N ARG A 218 24.55 -18.59 -2.97
CA ARG A 218 24.19 -17.18 -3.25
C ARG A 218 23.36 -16.58 -2.10
N LEU A 219 22.39 -17.33 -1.57
CA LEU A 219 21.59 -16.91 -0.42
C LEU A 219 22.43 -16.74 0.83
N ALA A 220 23.38 -17.65 1.09
CA ALA A 220 24.33 -17.53 2.20
C ALA A 220 25.21 -16.29 2.07
N ALA A 221 25.71 -15.98 0.87
CA ALA A 221 26.47 -14.75 0.62
C ALA A 221 25.63 -13.49 0.89
N LEU A 222 24.39 -13.47 0.41
CA LEU A 222 23.48 -12.36 0.65
C LEU A 222 23.10 -12.23 2.13
N TRP A 223 22.88 -13.34 2.81
CA TRP A 223 22.65 -13.40 4.25
C TRP A 223 23.83 -12.82 5.02
N SER A 224 25.08 -13.22 4.70
CA SER A 224 26.29 -12.67 5.33
C SER A 224 26.44 -11.17 5.06
N PHE A 225 26.15 -10.72 3.84
CA PHE A 225 26.12 -9.30 3.51
C PHE A 225 25.10 -8.53 4.38
N MET A 226 23.90 -9.06 4.55
CA MET A 226 22.86 -8.45 5.39
C MET A 226 23.18 -8.52 6.88
N GLN A 227 23.89 -9.55 7.36
CA GLN A 227 24.40 -9.56 8.73
C GLN A 227 25.33 -8.37 9.03
N GLY A 228 26.05 -7.87 8.02
CA GLY A 228 26.84 -6.63 8.14
C GLY A 228 26.00 -5.39 8.49
N TRP A 229 24.68 -5.44 8.32
CA TRP A 229 23.75 -4.36 8.70
C TRP A 229 23.26 -4.49 10.14
N ALA A 230 23.49 -5.63 10.80
CA ALA A 230 23.07 -5.86 12.17
C ALA A 230 23.68 -4.86 13.18
N PRO A 231 24.97 -4.45 13.08
CA PRO A 231 25.53 -3.42 13.96
C PRO A 231 24.82 -2.07 13.80
N LEU A 232 24.42 -1.73 12.57
CA LEU A 232 23.65 -0.51 12.31
C LEU A 232 22.25 -0.61 12.90
N ALA A 233 21.57 -1.75 12.78
CA ALA A 233 20.30 -1.98 13.46
C ALA A 233 20.45 -1.90 15.00
N ALA A 234 21.47 -2.55 15.57
CA ALA A 234 21.72 -2.59 17.02
C ALA A 234 22.08 -1.21 17.60
N ALA A 235 22.81 -0.37 16.86
CA ALA A 235 23.09 1.00 17.27
C ALA A 235 21.84 1.88 17.36
N LEU A 236 20.76 1.49 16.67
CA LEU A 236 19.56 2.29 16.48
C LEU A 236 18.32 1.70 17.13
N SER A 237 18.35 0.42 17.52
CA SER A 237 17.31 -0.27 18.28
C SER A 237 17.87 -0.79 19.59
N THR A 238 17.30 -0.38 20.72
CA THR A 238 17.78 -0.76 22.05
C THR A 238 17.42 -2.18 22.47
N ASP A 239 16.45 -2.83 21.79
CA ASP A 239 15.72 -3.95 22.42
C ASP A 239 15.66 -5.26 21.61
N VAL A 240 16.37 -5.40 20.48
CA VAL A 240 16.27 -6.64 19.66
C VAL A 240 17.64 -7.19 19.31
N ALA A 241 18.16 -8.06 20.17
CA ALA A 241 19.27 -8.95 19.81
C ALA A 241 18.75 -10.09 18.91
N PRO A 242 19.41 -10.39 17.79
CA PRO A 242 19.02 -11.51 16.94
C PRO A 242 19.34 -12.84 17.63
N ASP A 243 18.31 -13.66 17.92
CA ASP A 243 18.43 -15.04 18.46
C ASP A 243 19.14 -16.04 17.51
N ALA A 244 19.72 -15.57 16.40
CA ALA A 244 20.34 -16.41 15.39
C ALA A 244 21.53 -17.24 15.90
N ALA A 245 22.13 -16.87 17.04
CA ALA A 245 23.27 -17.57 17.63
C ALA A 245 22.96 -19.01 18.10
N HIS A 246 21.68 -19.35 18.32
CA HIS A 246 21.27 -20.66 18.85
C HIS A 246 20.65 -21.60 17.80
N VAL A 247 20.68 -21.26 16.52
CA VAL A 247 20.07 -22.09 15.46
C VAL A 247 20.97 -23.30 15.17
N PRO A 248 20.47 -24.55 15.26
CA PRO A 248 21.23 -25.74 14.89
C PRO A 248 21.75 -25.67 13.46
N ALA A 249 23.00 -26.10 13.23
CA ALA A 249 23.67 -25.97 11.93
C ALA A 249 22.88 -26.58 10.75
N HIS A 250 22.16 -27.69 10.97
CA HIS A 250 21.36 -28.35 9.94
C HIS A 250 20.10 -27.55 9.53
N LEU A 251 19.63 -26.62 10.37
CA LEU A 251 18.48 -25.75 10.08
C LEU A 251 18.89 -24.41 9.45
N LEU A 252 20.19 -24.09 9.49
CA LEU A 252 20.73 -22.82 9.02
C LEU A 252 20.37 -22.51 7.55
N PRO A 253 20.45 -23.45 6.58
CA PRO A 253 20.08 -23.14 5.18
C PRO A 253 18.62 -22.73 5.04
N ARG A 254 17.73 -23.38 5.80
CA ARG A 254 16.30 -23.07 5.81
C ARG A 254 16.02 -21.70 6.44
N VAL A 255 16.62 -21.40 7.57
CA VAL A 255 16.51 -20.08 8.23
C VAL A 255 17.05 -18.98 7.32
N CYS A 256 18.19 -19.22 6.68
CA CYS A 256 18.79 -18.31 5.71
C CYS A 256 17.83 -18.00 4.57
N CYS A 257 17.26 -19.02 3.93
CA CYS A 257 16.27 -18.84 2.86
C CYS A 257 15.04 -18.04 3.33
N LEU A 258 14.44 -18.44 4.47
CA LEU A 258 13.23 -17.81 5.00
C LEU A 258 13.45 -16.32 5.30
N ALA A 259 14.56 -15.98 5.94
CA ALA A 259 14.86 -14.60 6.30
C ALA A 259 15.21 -13.75 5.08
N VAL A 260 15.99 -14.28 4.13
CA VAL A 260 16.28 -13.58 2.87
C VAL A 260 15.00 -13.31 2.10
N LEU A 261 14.12 -14.30 1.99
CA LEU A 261 12.85 -14.14 1.29
C LEU A 261 11.95 -13.13 2.00
N THR A 262 11.82 -13.22 3.32
CA THR A 262 11.02 -12.28 4.12
C THR A 262 11.57 -10.86 4.01
N PHE A 263 12.89 -10.69 4.01
CA PHE A 263 13.53 -9.40 3.78
C PHE A 263 13.17 -8.83 2.40
N HIS A 264 13.27 -9.62 1.34
CA HIS A 264 12.84 -9.19 0.00
C HIS A 264 11.35 -8.82 -0.03
N GLN A 265 10.49 -9.58 0.66
CA GLN A 265 9.06 -9.27 0.73
C GLN A 265 8.80 -7.95 1.45
N CYS A 266 9.46 -7.71 2.57
CA CYS A 266 9.35 -6.46 3.31
C CYS A 266 9.92 -5.29 2.50
N PHE A 267 11.10 -5.45 1.90
CA PHE A 267 11.76 -4.38 1.17
C PHE A 267 11.09 -4.07 -0.17
N LEU A 268 10.98 -5.06 -1.06
CA LEU A 268 10.42 -4.87 -2.40
C LEU A 268 8.89 -4.85 -2.40
N GLY A 269 8.27 -5.65 -1.54
CA GLY A 269 6.82 -5.77 -1.48
C GLY A 269 6.14 -4.63 -0.72
N ILE A 270 6.75 -4.13 0.36
CA ILE A 270 6.13 -3.10 1.22
C ILE A 270 6.86 -1.77 1.11
N LEU A 271 8.16 -1.73 1.46
CA LEU A 271 8.88 -0.47 1.60
C LEU A 271 9.04 0.29 0.28
N LEU A 272 9.46 -0.39 -0.79
CA LEU A 272 9.68 0.24 -2.10
C LEU A 272 8.41 0.91 -2.65
N PRO A 273 7.23 0.24 -2.69
CA PRO A 273 5.98 0.89 -3.09
C PRO A 273 5.59 2.08 -2.24
N ILE A 274 5.83 2.04 -0.92
CA ILE A 274 5.55 3.16 -0.02
C ILE A 274 6.44 4.35 -0.35
N ILE A 275 7.74 4.12 -0.58
CA ILE A 275 8.68 5.18 -0.97
C ILE A 275 8.25 5.79 -2.30
N VAL A 276 7.97 4.96 -3.31
CA VAL A 276 7.52 5.46 -4.61
C VAL A 276 6.23 6.25 -4.45
N ALA A 277 5.25 5.75 -3.67
CA ALA A 277 4.02 6.46 -3.40
C ALA A 277 4.25 7.79 -2.65
N ALA A 278 5.18 7.85 -1.70
CA ALA A 278 5.49 9.07 -0.95
C ALA A 278 6.20 10.12 -1.83
N CYS A 279 7.11 9.68 -2.71
CA CYS A 279 7.83 10.55 -3.63
C CYS A 279 6.97 11.02 -4.80
N THR A 280 6.04 10.18 -5.28
CA THR A 280 5.14 10.49 -6.41
C THR A 280 3.79 11.02 -5.98
N ALA A 281 3.48 11.01 -4.66
CA ALA A 281 2.23 11.52 -4.14
C ALA A 281 2.07 12.97 -4.61
N PRO A 282 1.02 13.28 -5.41
CA PRO A 282 0.71 14.66 -5.71
C PRO A 282 0.58 15.43 -4.39
N GLY A 283 0.83 16.74 -4.43
CA GLY A 283 0.48 17.67 -3.34
C GLY A 283 -0.91 17.34 -2.76
N PRO A 284 -1.21 17.77 -1.51
CA PRO A 284 -2.49 17.47 -0.85
C PRO A 284 -3.62 17.48 -1.88
N LEU A 285 -4.16 16.28 -2.16
CA LEU A 285 -4.93 16.03 -3.36
C LEU A 285 -6.04 17.09 -3.46
N PRO A 286 -6.42 17.51 -4.68
CA PRO A 286 -7.52 18.43 -4.91
C PRO A 286 -8.88 17.82 -4.53
N LEU A 287 -8.94 16.83 -3.63
CA LEU A 287 -10.15 16.43 -2.92
C LEU A 287 -10.75 17.62 -2.16
N ALA A 288 -9.92 18.48 -1.55
CA ALA A 288 -10.38 19.75 -1.00
C ALA A 288 -10.94 20.68 -2.08
N LEU A 289 -10.42 20.60 -3.31
CA LEU A 289 -10.93 21.33 -4.48
C LEU A 289 -12.26 20.73 -4.98
N LEU A 290 -12.40 19.40 -4.98
CA LEU A 290 -13.64 18.68 -5.32
C LEU A 290 -14.73 18.91 -4.26
N GLU A 291 -14.36 18.99 -2.99
CA GLU A 291 -15.26 19.38 -1.89
C GLU A 291 -15.62 20.87 -2.00
N ALA A 292 -14.66 21.74 -2.34
CA ALA A 292 -14.92 23.17 -2.57
C ALA A 292 -15.79 23.45 -3.80
N HIS A 293 -15.82 22.56 -4.81
CA HIS A 293 -16.66 22.70 -6.00
C HIS A 293 -18.11 22.19 -5.78
N GLY A 294 -18.57 22.18 -4.53
CA GLY A 294 -20.00 22.15 -4.23
C GLY A 294 -20.65 20.77 -4.34
N VAL A 295 -19.93 19.69 -4.04
CA VAL A 295 -20.62 18.47 -3.59
C VAL A 295 -21.00 18.74 -2.13
N PRO A 296 -22.27 19.05 -1.80
CA PRO A 296 -22.67 19.22 -0.41
C PRO A 296 -22.28 17.96 0.33
N ALA A 297 -21.38 18.09 1.30
CA ALA A 297 -20.91 17.01 2.13
C ALA A 297 -22.02 16.56 3.07
N GLY A 298 -23.14 16.06 2.54
CA GLY A 298 -24.27 15.53 3.32
C GLY A 298 -24.67 16.41 4.50
N THR A 299 -24.60 17.74 4.39
CA THR A 299 -24.97 18.70 5.45
C THR A 299 -26.48 18.80 5.65
N GLY A 300 -27.23 17.81 5.19
CA GLY A 300 -28.68 17.71 5.32
C GLY A 300 -29.10 16.32 5.78
N MET A 301 -28.42 15.74 6.78
CA MET A 301 -29.19 14.98 7.76
C MET A 301 -29.80 16.04 8.69
N GLU A 302 -30.81 16.71 8.16
CA GLU A 302 -31.71 17.56 8.90
C GLU A 302 -32.14 16.75 10.12
N THR A 303 -31.80 17.28 11.29
CA THR A 303 -32.20 16.76 12.58
C THR A 303 -33.72 16.69 12.61
N THR A 304 -34.28 15.55 12.19
CA THR A 304 -35.67 15.21 12.49
C THR A 304 -35.84 15.36 14.00
N PRO A 305 -36.83 16.14 14.45
CA PRO A 305 -37.06 16.36 15.86
C PRO A 305 -37.24 15.01 16.56
N SER A 306 -36.49 14.88 17.65
CA SER A 306 -36.37 13.74 18.54
C SER A 306 -37.70 12.99 18.75
N CYS A 307 -37.86 11.85 18.09
CA CYS A 307 -38.49 10.72 18.76
C CYS A 307 -37.40 10.10 19.63
N GLU A 308 -37.67 10.09 20.92
CA GLU A 308 -36.93 9.45 22.01
C GLU A 308 -36.74 7.96 21.68
N LEU A 309 -35.73 7.66 20.86
CA LEU A 309 -35.35 6.32 20.48
C LEU A 309 -34.10 5.95 21.28
N ASP A 310 -34.24 4.88 22.05
CA ASP A 310 -33.27 4.34 22.99
C ASP A 310 -31.81 4.46 22.54
N ALA A 311 -30.99 4.92 23.48
CA ALA A 311 -29.58 5.21 23.30
C ALA A 311 -28.87 4.12 22.47
N PRO A 312 -28.22 4.48 21.34
CA PRO A 312 -27.51 3.50 20.53
C PRO A 312 -26.42 2.83 21.38
N PRO A 313 -26.17 1.53 21.20
CA PRO A 313 -25.28 0.77 22.06
C PRO A 313 -23.88 1.40 22.06
N GLN A 314 -23.39 1.76 23.25
CA GLN A 314 -22.07 2.39 23.53
C GLN A 314 -20.86 1.69 22.87
N ARG A 315 -21.02 0.47 22.32
CA ARG A 315 -20.01 -0.27 21.57
C ARG A 315 -19.66 0.39 20.23
N ALA A 316 -20.64 0.94 19.48
CA ALA A 316 -20.37 1.57 18.18
C ALA A 316 -19.49 2.83 18.32
N GLY A 317 -19.71 3.62 19.38
CA GLY A 317 -18.91 4.82 19.66
C GLY A 317 -17.43 4.53 19.97
N ARG A 318 -17.12 3.38 20.58
CA ARG A 318 -15.72 2.99 20.86
C ARG A 318 -14.96 2.62 19.59
N VAL A 319 -15.60 1.90 18.66
CA VAL A 319 -14.99 1.53 17.38
C VAL A 319 -14.75 2.77 16.53
N LEU A 320 -15.73 3.66 16.41
CA LEU A 320 -15.58 4.91 15.65
C LEU A 320 -14.49 5.81 16.22
N ARG A 321 -14.37 5.96 17.56
CA ARG A 321 -13.27 6.71 18.18
C ARG A 321 -11.90 6.09 17.89
N ARG A 322 -11.78 4.76 17.95
CA ARG A 322 -10.52 4.05 17.60
C ARG A 322 -10.15 4.23 16.13
N LEU A 323 -11.14 4.22 15.22
CA LEU A 323 -10.92 4.46 13.79
C LEU A 323 -10.53 5.92 13.53
N ALA A 324 -11.14 6.87 14.23
CA ALA A 324 -10.78 8.28 14.14
C ALA A 324 -9.37 8.57 14.66
N SER A 325 -8.98 7.99 15.82
CA SER A 325 -7.62 8.12 16.36
C SER A 325 -6.58 7.45 15.46
N ALA A 326 -6.88 6.26 14.94
CA ALA A 326 -6.02 5.58 13.97
C ALA A 326 -5.84 6.43 12.71
N ARG A 327 -6.94 6.99 12.16
CA ARG A 327 -6.89 7.90 11.00
C ARG A 327 -6.01 9.12 11.27
N TRP A 328 -6.08 9.72 12.46
CA TRP A 328 -5.25 10.88 12.80
C TRP A 328 -3.75 10.53 12.90
N VAL A 329 -3.39 9.44 13.58
CA VAL A 329 -2.00 8.96 13.65
C VAL A 329 -1.47 8.67 12.26
N LEU A 330 -2.29 8.01 11.43
CA LEU A 330 -2.00 7.72 10.05
C LEU A 330 -1.72 9.01 9.24
N LEU A 331 -2.61 9.99 9.29
CA LEU A 331 -2.40 11.29 8.61
C LEU A 331 -1.11 11.99 9.07
N ARG A 332 -0.73 11.84 10.35
CA ARG A 332 0.53 12.41 10.87
C ARG A 332 1.76 11.70 10.33
N ILE A 333 1.73 10.37 10.20
CA ILE A 333 2.80 9.58 9.59
C ILE A 333 2.96 9.94 8.11
N ASP A 334 1.86 10.02 7.35
CA ASP A 334 1.89 10.41 5.94
C ASP A 334 2.42 11.85 5.76
N GLY A 335 1.98 12.77 6.62
CA GLY A 335 2.52 14.13 6.66
C GLY A 335 4.02 14.15 6.98
N GLY A 336 4.49 13.31 7.89
CA GLY A 336 5.90 13.14 8.23
C GLY A 336 6.73 12.62 7.05
N LEU A 337 6.30 11.53 6.41
CA LEU A 337 6.97 10.95 5.24
C LEU A 337 7.08 11.96 4.09
N ARG A 338 5.99 12.67 3.79
CA ARG A 338 5.99 13.72 2.75
C ARG A 338 6.90 14.88 3.12
N LYS A 339 6.92 15.29 4.39
CA LYS A 339 7.85 16.33 4.87
C LYS A 339 9.29 15.86 4.72
N CYS A 340 9.65 14.63 5.11
CA CYS A 340 10.99 14.09 4.89
C CYS A 340 11.39 14.12 3.41
N CYS A 341 10.46 13.80 2.50
CA CYS A 341 10.73 13.85 1.06
C CYS A 341 10.89 15.30 0.53
N ARG A 342 10.24 16.30 1.14
CA ARG A 342 10.22 17.70 0.65
C ARG A 342 11.12 18.67 1.41
N ALA A 343 11.49 18.37 2.66
CA ALA A 343 12.10 19.32 3.59
C ALA A 343 13.59 19.56 3.36
N ALA A 344 14.27 18.74 2.57
CA ALA A 344 15.66 19.01 2.25
C ALA A 344 15.74 20.07 1.15
N GLY A 345 16.39 21.19 1.47
CA GLY A 345 16.50 22.38 0.61
C GLY A 345 17.31 22.17 -0.66
N SER A 346 18.02 21.03 -0.78
CA SER A 346 18.65 20.57 -2.01
C SER A 346 18.26 19.12 -2.32
N PRO A 347 18.15 18.74 -3.62
CA PRO A 347 17.86 17.36 -4.03
C PRO A 347 18.91 16.36 -3.49
N ALA A 348 20.16 16.81 -3.28
CA ALA A 348 21.21 15.99 -2.67
C ALA A 348 20.92 15.64 -1.20
N GLN A 349 20.45 16.61 -0.40
CA GLN A 349 20.06 16.36 0.98
C GLN A 349 18.79 15.49 1.07
N GLN A 350 17.86 15.61 0.11
CA GLN A 350 16.66 14.76 0.04
C GLN A 350 17.06 13.30 -0.22
N GLY A 351 17.96 13.08 -1.18
CA GLY A 351 18.50 11.76 -1.48
C GLY A 351 19.19 11.13 -0.27
N ALA A 352 20.03 11.89 0.44
CA ALA A 352 20.74 11.40 1.62
C ALA A 352 19.80 11.05 2.79
N ALA A 353 18.84 11.92 3.12
CA ALA A 353 17.87 11.68 4.19
C ALA A 353 16.95 10.50 3.88
N LEU A 354 16.49 10.38 2.63
CA LEU A 354 15.70 9.25 2.18
C LEU A 354 16.52 7.96 2.22
N ALA A 355 17.77 7.97 1.71
CA ALA A 355 18.65 6.81 1.75
C ALA A 355 18.91 6.35 3.19
N ALA A 356 19.16 7.27 4.12
CA ALA A 356 19.32 6.95 5.53
C ALA A 356 18.04 6.33 6.12
N ALA A 357 16.87 6.93 5.89
CA ALA A 357 15.59 6.37 6.35
C ALA A 357 15.30 4.99 5.75
N CYS A 358 15.59 4.79 4.46
CA CYS A 358 15.43 3.50 3.79
C CYS A 358 16.40 2.46 4.37
N ALA A 359 17.65 2.84 4.64
CA ALA A 359 18.64 1.96 5.23
C ALA A 359 18.24 1.53 6.64
N LEU A 360 17.73 2.47 7.46
CA LEU A 360 17.19 2.19 8.79
C LEU A 360 16.01 1.23 8.75
N LEU A 361 15.06 1.46 7.84
CA LEU A 361 13.90 0.59 7.68
C LEU A 361 14.34 -0.80 7.19
N ALA A 362 15.25 -0.89 6.23
CA ALA A 362 15.81 -2.15 5.76
C ALA A 362 16.50 -2.92 6.89
N ALA A 363 17.30 -2.25 7.71
CA ALA A 363 17.98 -2.86 8.84
C ALA A 363 16.99 -3.42 9.89
N ASN A 364 15.95 -2.66 10.25
CA ASN A 364 14.90 -3.14 11.15
C ASN A 364 14.10 -4.31 10.57
N MET A 365 13.74 -4.22 9.27
CA MET A 365 13.03 -5.30 8.58
C MET A 365 13.88 -6.58 8.52
N TRP A 366 15.21 -6.45 8.37
CA TRP A 366 16.13 -7.57 8.40
C TRP A 366 16.10 -8.29 9.75
N VAL A 367 16.28 -7.56 10.86
CA VAL A 367 16.25 -8.14 12.21
C VAL A 367 14.92 -8.87 12.48
N LEU A 368 13.80 -8.23 12.15
CA LEU A 368 12.47 -8.85 12.30
C LEU A 368 12.30 -10.11 11.46
N SER A 369 12.87 -10.12 10.24
CA SER A 369 12.83 -11.27 9.34
C SER A 369 13.63 -12.44 9.89
N VAL A 370 14.82 -12.18 10.43
CA VAL A 370 15.68 -13.18 11.09
C VAL A 370 14.97 -13.79 12.29
N SER A 371 14.45 -12.97 13.20
CA SER A 371 13.74 -13.44 14.40
C SER A 371 12.46 -14.20 14.04
N GLY A 372 11.72 -13.74 13.03
CA GLY A 372 10.54 -14.45 12.53
C GLY A 372 10.86 -15.81 11.93
N ALA A 373 11.93 -15.90 11.13
CA ALA A 373 12.39 -17.14 10.53
C ALA A 373 12.89 -18.15 11.57
N ALA A 374 13.64 -17.69 12.58
CA ALA A 374 14.10 -18.55 13.67
C ALA A 374 12.90 -19.13 14.45
N ARG A 375 11.92 -18.29 14.79
CA ARG A 375 10.69 -18.73 15.50
C ARG A 375 9.85 -19.71 14.69
N SER A 376 9.69 -19.50 13.39
CA SER A 376 8.87 -20.38 12.54
C SER A 376 9.49 -21.76 12.36
N VAL A 377 10.82 -21.85 12.31
CA VAL A 377 11.53 -23.14 12.30
C VAL A 377 11.42 -23.82 13.67
N ALA A 378 11.60 -23.09 14.77
CA ALA A 378 11.48 -23.64 16.13
C ALA A 378 10.06 -24.15 16.45
N SER A 379 9.01 -23.46 15.98
CA SER A 379 7.63 -23.90 16.17
C SER A 379 7.26 -25.10 15.29
N GLY A 380 7.87 -25.22 14.10
CA GLY A 380 7.67 -26.33 13.18
C GLY A 380 8.34 -27.64 13.58
N SER A 381 9.29 -27.62 14.52
CA SER A 381 9.94 -28.80 15.09
C SER A 381 9.18 -29.44 16.26
N GLY A 382 7.94 -28.98 16.54
CA GLY A 382 7.08 -29.65 17.52
C GLY A 382 6.80 -31.10 17.13
N PRO A 383 6.77 -32.06 18.08
CA PRO A 383 6.52 -33.47 17.83
C PRO A 383 5.04 -33.72 17.51
N CYS A 384 4.62 -33.33 16.31
CA CYS A 384 3.34 -33.67 15.69
C CYS A 384 3.64 -33.90 14.21
N GLY A 385 3.35 -35.03 13.59
CA GLY A 385 2.54 -36.17 13.98
C GLY A 385 2.29 -36.94 12.70
N SER A 386 2.44 -38.26 12.76
CA SER A 386 1.98 -39.22 11.78
C SER A 386 0.57 -38.87 11.27
N GLY A 387 0.48 -38.58 9.97
CA GLY A 387 -0.75 -38.60 9.18
C GLY A 387 -0.47 -39.34 7.90
#